data_AF-A0AAE3QVK5-F1
#
_entry.id   AF-A0AAE3QVK5-F1
#
_cell.length_a   1.000
_cell.length_b   1.000
_cell.length_c   1.000
_cell.angle_alpha   90.00
_cell.angle_beta   90.00
_cell.angle_gamma   90.00
#
_symmetry.space_group_name_H-M   'P 1'
#
loop_
_entity.id
_entity.type
_entity.pdbx_description
1 polymer ?
#
loop_
_entity_poly.entity_id
_entity_poly.type
_entity_poly.pdbx_seq_one_letter_code
_entity_poly.pdbx_strand_id
1 'polypeptide(L)'
;MKTLCINMAISGFLLLLNCVICLGQKNDATYTYFNLPAPKDIPTVFASGIISTQHNEYNSTFSPDGNAFLYTIANNTFYNRFYTIFICRKVKEKWSSPEIASFSGQYSDADPFFTPDGKGVYFISTRPVTGKTVRTDFDIWYVSYQNETFGEPQHLDNQINSSNDELYPSVSARGNLYFATENENTGYDLMIARYENGQFRKPTGVSDSINTDKTEFDAFIAPDESYIIYTSMGGKDNIGSGDLYISFRKGNYWTTGKSLGNKLNSVHMDQCPMVSPDGKFLFFTSFRDSQPYHFKKPVSTTAYLKILDSPLNGLGNIFWVDLHNIIDNL
;
A
#
# COMPACT_ATOMS: atom_id res chain seq x y z
N MET A 1 -57.51 10.75 56.45
CA MET A 1 -56.95 12.11 56.26
C MET A 1 -56.00 12.07 55.09
N LYS A 2 -56.32 12.84 54.04
CA LYS A 2 -55.54 12.96 52.80
C LYS A 2 -54.32 13.85 53.07
N THR A 3 -53.15 13.46 52.58
CA THR A 3 -52.12 14.43 52.18
C THR A 3 -51.51 13.95 50.86
N LEU A 4 -51.70 14.80 49.86
CA LEU A 4 -51.19 14.75 48.52
C LEU A 4 -49.78 15.37 48.54
N CYS A 5 -48.79 14.73 47.91
CA CYS A 5 -47.56 15.41 47.47
C CYS A 5 -47.22 14.97 46.05
N ILE A 6 -46.84 15.97 45.27
CA ILE A 6 -46.74 16.02 43.82
C ILE A 6 -45.26 15.98 43.40
N ASN A 7 -45.01 15.45 42.19
CA ASN A 7 -43.84 15.63 41.31
C ASN A 7 -42.50 14.94 41.66
N MET A 8 -42.02 14.06 40.77
CA MET A 8 -41.18 14.45 39.62
C MET A 8 -40.90 13.24 38.73
N ALA A 9 -41.18 13.39 37.43
CA ALA A 9 -40.78 12.44 36.40
C ALA A 9 -39.29 12.64 36.04
N ILE A 10 -38.52 11.55 35.97
CA ILE A 10 -37.25 11.50 35.24
C ILE A 10 -37.32 10.31 34.31
N SER A 11 -37.48 10.61 33.03
CA SER A 11 -37.45 9.68 31.91
C SER A 11 -35.99 9.29 31.64
N GLY A 12 -35.60 8.07 32.04
CA GLY A 12 -34.33 7.46 31.64
C GLY A 12 -34.51 6.64 30.36
N PHE A 13 -34.14 7.21 29.21
CA PHE A 13 -34.09 6.52 27.93
C PHE A 13 -32.78 5.73 27.87
N LEU A 14 -32.84 4.41 28.10
CA LEU A 14 -31.69 3.52 27.94
C LEU A 14 -31.51 3.24 26.43
N LEU A 15 -30.54 3.89 25.79
CA LEU A 15 -30.10 3.49 24.44
C LEU A 15 -29.37 2.14 24.55
N LEU A 16 -30.06 1.06 24.17
CA LEU A 16 -29.43 -0.23 23.89
C LEU A 16 -28.68 -0.11 22.55
N LEU A 17 -27.36 0.05 22.64
CA LEU A 17 -26.47 -0.05 21.50
C LEU A 17 -26.43 -1.53 21.07
N ASN A 18 -27.28 -1.90 20.11
CA ASN A 18 -27.19 -3.20 19.45
C ASN A 18 -25.93 -3.24 18.60
N CYS A 19 -24.86 -3.80 19.19
CA CYS A 19 -23.64 -4.14 18.48
C CYS A 19 -23.96 -5.31 17.54
N VAL A 20 -24.17 -5.01 16.26
CA VAL A 20 -24.20 -6.04 15.21
C VAL A 20 -22.77 -6.55 15.09
N ILE A 21 -22.49 -7.69 15.73
CA ILE A 21 -21.28 -8.45 15.51
C ILE A 21 -21.37 -8.99 14.08
N CYS A 22 -20.71 -8.31 13.14
CA CYS A 22 -20.37 -8.92 11.86
C CYS A 22 -19.51 -10.14 12.16
N LEU A 23 -20.04 -11.33 11.88
CA LEU A 23 -19.30 -12.57 11.82
C LEU A 23 -18.35 -12.52 10.62
N GLY A 24 -17.28 -11.75 10.72
CA GLY A 24 -16.07 -12.01 9.96
C GLY A 24 -15.45 -13.28 10.54
N GLN A 25 -15.20 -14.29 9.70
CA GLN A 25 -14.37 -15.42 10.11
C GLN A 25 -13.05 -14.86 10.64
N LYS A 26 -12.83 -14.90 11.96
CA LYS A 26 -11.51 -14.73 12.53
C LYS A 26 -10.69 -15.89 12.02
N ASN A 27 -9.89 -15.66 10.97
CA ASN A 27 -8.83 -16.57 10.61
C ASN A 27 -7.88 -16.61 11.82
N ASP A 28 -7.82 -17.75 12.51
CA ASP A 28 -6.82 -18.05 13.55
C ASP A 28 -5.40 -18.23 12.95
N ALA A 29 -5.18 -17.75 11.72
CA ALA A 29 -3.88 -17.74 11.10
C ALA A 29 -2.93 -16.88 11.96
N THR A 30 -1.91 -17.54 12.50
CA THR A 30 -0.83 -16.84 13.20
C THR A 30 0.12 -16.30 12.14
N TYR A 31 0.02 -15.01 11.84
CA TYR A 31 0.90 -14.37 10.88
C TYR A 31 2.30 -14.22 11.44
N THR A 32 3.29 -14.63 10.64
CA THR A 32 4.72 -14.50 10.92
C THR A 32 5.36 -13.71 9.79
N TYR A 33 5.93 -12.55 10.11
CA TYR A 33 6.55 -11.65 9.13
C TYR A 33 8.07 -11.89 9.13
N PHE A 34 8.52 -12.86 8.34
CA PHE A 34 9.93 -13.26 8.26
C PHE A 34 10.55 -13.66 9.61
N ASN A 35 9.70 -14.12 10.55
CA ASN A 35 10.07 -14.45 11.94
C ASN A 35 10.76 -13.29 12.67
N LEU A 36 10.50 -12.05 12.24
CA LEU A 36 11.01 -10.85 12.87
C LEU A 36 10.16 -10.51 14.11
N PRO A 37 10.77 -9.92 15.15
CA PRO A 37 10.00 -9.30 16.22
C PRO A 37 9.14 -8.17 15.64
N ALA A 38 7.89 -8.08 16.10
CA ALA A 38 6.98 -7.02 15.67
C ALA A 38 7.59 -5.62 15.90
N PRO A 39 7.45 -4.69 14.95
CA PRO A 39 7.88 -3.31 15.15
C PRO A 39 7.02 -2.64 16.22
N LYS A 40 7.51 -1.51 16.74
CA LYS A 40 6.75 -0.65 17.66
C LYS A 40 6.22 0.58 16.91
N ASP A 41 6.27 1.74 17.54
CA ASP A 41 5.77 3.04 17.06
C ASP A 41 6.77 3.83 16.21
N ILE A 42 7.96 3.27 15.94
CA ILE A 42 8.98 3.86 15.08
C ILE A 42 9.14 2.96 13.84
N PRO A 43 9.06 3.51 12.61
CA PRO A 43 9.34 2.75 11.40
C PRO A 43 10.73 2.12 11.44
N THR A 44 10.78 0.84 11.09
CA THR A 44 12.04 0.08 11.00
C THR A 44 12.18 -0.52 9.60
N VAL A 45 13.41 -0.75 9.16
CA VAL A 45 13.66 -1.43 7.88
C VAL A 45 13.14 -2.87 7.97
N PHE A 46 12.29 -3.25 7.03
CA PHE A 46 11.69 -4.57 6.99
C PHE A 46 12.66 -5.60 6.38
N ALA A 47 12.84 -6.74 7.09
CA ALA A 47 13.63 -7.89 6.66
C ALA A 47 14.98 -7.51 6.01
N SER A 48 15.75 -6.66 6.70
CA SER A 48 17.05 -6.15 6.23
C SER A 48 17.99 -7.27 5.77
N GLY A 49 18.56 -7.11 4.58
CA GLY A 49 19.43 -8.09 3.92
C GLY A 49 18.71 -9.23 3.19
N ILE A 50 17.37 -9.28 3.25
CA ILE A 50 16.53 -10.23 2.50
C ILE A 50 15.59 -9.48 1.57
N ILE A 51 14.79 -8.56 2.11
CA ILE A 51 13.85 -7.74 1.35
C ILE A 51 14.45 -6.36 1.10
N SER A 52 14.76 -5.62 2.17
CA SER A 52 15.45 -4.34 2.04
C SER A 52 16.96 -4.57 1.94
N THR A 53 17.56 -4.17 0.83
CA THR A 53 18.97 -4.43 0.52
C THR A 53 19.66 -3.15 0.02
N GLN A 54 20.78 -3.28 -0.70
CA GLN A 54 21.39 -2.15 -1.42
C GLN A 54 20.65 -1.76 -2.70
N HIS A 55 19.57 -2.47 -3.06
CA HIS A 55 18.78 -2.19 -4.25
C HIS A 55 17.68 -1.17 -3.96
N ASN A 56 16.91 -0.80 -4.99
CA ASN A 56 15.86 0.20 -4.88
C ASN A 56 14.50 -0.51 -4.79
N GLU A 57 14.10 -0.87 -3.57
CA GLU A 57 12.89 -1.65 -3.31
C GLU A 57 11.66 -0.75 -3.11
N TYR A 58 10.59 -1.09 -3.82
CA TYR A 58 9.30 -0.39 -3.82
C TYR A 58 8.19 -1.36 -3.54
N ASN A 59 7.11 -0.84 -2.94
CA ASN A 59 5.79 -1.45 -2.81
C ASN A 59 5.80 -2.88 -2.25
N SER A 60 4.67 -3.35 -1.73
CA SER A 60 4.60 -4.73 -1.30
C SER A 60 3.19 -5.20 -1.09
N THR A 61 3.02 -6.51 -1.09
CA THR A 61 1.79 -7.15 -0.67
C THR A 61 2.08 -8.53 -0.08
N PHE A 62 1.39 -8.86 1.01
CA PHE A 62 1.30 -10.24 1.48
C PHE A 62 0.09 -10.92 0.83
N SER A 63 0.18 -12.23 0.59
CA SER A 63 -1.03 -13.02 0.35
C SER A 63 -1.91 -13.01 1.61
N PRO A 64 -3.25 -13.14 1.48
CA PRO A 64 -4.14 -13.11 2.64
C PRO A 64 -3.90 -14.21 3.67
N ASP A 65 -3.27 -15.33 3.28
CA ASP A 65 -2.87 -16.40 4.19
C ASP A 65 -1.50 -16.17 4.85
N GLY A 66 -0.79 -15.11 4.47
CA GLY A 66 0.53 -14.76 5.01
C GLY A 66 1.66 -15.70 4.59
N ASN A 67 1.49 -16.43 3.48
CA ASN A 67 2.47 -17.40 2.97
C ASN A 67 3.25 -16.94 1.73
N ALA A 68 2.85 -15.85 1.09
CA ALA A 68 3.58 -15.22 0.01
C ALA A 68 3.76 -13.73 0.30
N PHE A 69 4.89 -13.19 -0.14
CA PHE A 69 5.21 -11.77 -0.09
C PHE A 69 5.75 -11.34 -1.45
N LEU A 70 5.08 -10.38 -2.08
CA LEU A 70 5.51 -9.76 -3.34
C LEU A 70 6.02 -8.36 -3.05
N TYR A 71 7.03 -7.92 -3.79
CA TYR A 71 7.55 -6.56 -3.78
C TYR A 71 8.24 -6.26 -5.11
N THR A 72 8.51 -4.99 -5.38
CA THR A 72 9.18 -4.56 -6.60
C THR A 72 10.61 -4.12 -6.32
N ILE A 73 11.53 -4.42 -7.24
CA ILE A 73 12.84 -3.76 -7.31
C ILE A 73 12.90 -2.92 -8.58
N ALA A 74 13.28 -1.66 -8.45
CA ALA A 74 13.45 -0.74 -9.56
C ALA A 74 14.90 -0.71 -10.06
N ASN A 75 15.05 -0.74 -11.38
CA ASN A 75 16.30 -0.45 -12.09
C ASN A 75 16.09 0.78 -12.99
N ASN A 76 15.75 1.89 -12.33
CA ASN A 76 15.41 3.12 -13.02
C ASN A 76 16.66 3.95 -13.35
N THR A 77 16.61 4.62 -14.48
CA THR A 77 17.53 5.70 -14.84
C THR A 77 16.72 6.94 -15.17
N PHE A 78 17.38 8.05 -15.48
CA PHE A 78 16.68 9.24 -15.95
C PHE A 78 15.82 8.99 -17.22
N TYR A 79 16.17 8.00 -18.04
CA TYR A 79 15.49 7.71 -19.31
C TYR A 79 14.72 6.40 -19.33
N ASN A 80 14.77 5.60 -18.26
CA ASN A 80 14.16 4.29 -18.23
C ASN A 80 13.48 4.03 -16.89
N ARG A 81 12.22 3.57 -16.95
CA ARG A 81 11.42 3.13 -15.82
C ARG A 81 11.26 1.60 -15.92
N PHE A 82 12.17 0.85 -15.33
CA PHE A 82 12.16 -0.62 -15.39
C PHE A 82 12.03 -1.22 -13.99
N TYR A 83 10.91 -1.87 -13.75
CA TYR A 83 10.55 -2.50 -12.49
C TYR A 83 10.43 -4.00 -12.67
N THR A 84 10.73 -4.76 -11.61
CA THR A 84 10.58 -6.22 -11.61
C THR A 84 9.98 -6.66 -10.29
N ILE A 85 8.96 -7.50 -10.38
CA ILE A 85 8.26 -8.04 -9.21
C ILE A 85 8.97 -9.31 -8.75
N PHE A 86 9.31 -9.34 -7.47
CA PHE A 86 9.90 -10.49 -6.78
C PHE A 86 8.89 -11.09 -5.82
N ILE A 87 9.02 -12.39 -5.55
CA ILE A 87 8.24 -13.15 -4.60
C ILE A 87 9.14 -13.90 -3.61
N CYS A 88 8.72 -13.91 -2.34
CA CYS A 88 9.17 -14.85 -1.33
C CYS A 88 8.01 -15.73 -0.89
N ARG A 89 8.26 -17.01 -0.60
CA ARG A 89 7.26 -17.96 -0.10
C ARG A 89 7.64 -18.52 1.26
N LYS A 90 6.66 -18.69 2.13
CA LYS A 90 6.80 -19.33 3.44
C LYS A 90 6.40 -20.80 3.33
N VAL A 91 7.36 -21.69 3.53
CA VAL A 91 7.13 -23.14 3.57
C VAL A 91 7.60 -23.66 4.93
N LYS A 92 6.68 -24.26 5.71
CA LYS A 92 6.97 -24.80 7.05
C LYS A 92 7.66 -23.76 7.96
N GLU A 93 7.07 -22.57 8.07
CA GLU A 93 7.57 -21.42 8.86
C GLU A 93 8.93 -20.84 8.44
N LYS A 94 9.43 -21.20 7.25
CA LYS A 94 10.66 -20.64 6.68
C LYS A 94 10.37 -19.94 5.38
N TRP A 95 10.84 -18.69 5.28
CA TRP A 95 10.77 -17.91 4.07
C TRP A 95 11.89 -18.31 3.11
N SER A 96 11.54 -18.45 1.83
CA SER A 96 12.51 -18.61 0.75
C SER A 96 13.29 -17.31 0.52
N SER A 97 14.43 -17.41 -0.17
CA SER A 97 15.04 -16.24 -0.79
C SER A 97 14.10 -15.65 -1.86
N PRO A 98 14.24 -14.35 -2.19
CA PRO A 98 13.49 -13.74 -3.27
C PRO A 98 13.79 -14.40 -4.63
N GLU A 99 12.76 -14.57 -5.44
CA GLU A 99 12.84 -14.94 -6.85
C GLU A 99 11.97 -14.01 -7.69
N ILE A 100 12.28 -13.84 -8.98
CA ILE A 100 11.40 -13.08 -9.88
C ILE A 100 10.07 -13.81 -9.99
N ALA A 101 8.95 -13.10 -9.79
CA ALA A 101 7.63 -13.67 -9.95
C ALA A 101 7.46 -14.18 -11.39
N SER A 102 6.83 -15.35 -11.58
CA SER A 102 6.79 -16.03 -12.89
C SER A 102 6.11 -15.22 -14.01
N PHE A 103 5.33 -14.19 -13.66
CA PHE A 103 4.69 -13.29 -14.61
C PHE A 103 5.48 -11.98 -14.86
N SER A 104 6.67 -11.82 -14.26
CA SER A 104 7.49 -10.61 -14.33
C SER A 104 8.90 -10.85 -14.88
N GLY A 105 9.62 -9.76 -15.18
CA GLY A 105 11.02 -9.76 -15.62
C GLY A 105 11.22 -9.68 -17.14
N GLN A 106 10.14 -9.78 -17.92
CA GLN A 106 10.16 -9.55 -19.37
C GLN A 106 9.81 -8.10 -19.74
N TYR A 107 8.90 -7.50 -18.98
CA TYR A 107 8.43 -6.12 -19.16
C TYR A 107 8.68 -5.35 -17.88
N SER A 108 8.43 -4.04 -17.90
CA SER A 108 8.45 -3.27 -16.66
C SER A 108 7.16 -3.60 -15.91
N ASP A 109 7.28 -4.23 -14.74
CA ASP A 109 6.14 -4.64 -13.92
C ASP A 109 6.33 -4.17 -12.48
N ALA A 110 5.29 -3.58 -11.90
CA ALA A 110 5.33 -3.03 -10.55
C ALA A 110 3.98 -3.18 -9.83
N ASP A 111 3.94 -2.65 -8.61
CA ASP A 111 2.76 -2.48 -7.77
C ASP A 111 1.87 -3.73 -7.64
N PRO A 112 2.43 -4.89 -7.23
CA PRO A 112 1.63 -6.07 -6.97
C PRO A 112 0.71 -5.83 -5.77
N PHE A 113 -0.54 -6.23 -5.90
CA PHE A 113 -1.53 -6.23 -4.84
C PHE A 113 -2.34 -7.52 -4.83
N PHE A 114 -2.21 -8.31 -3.77
CA PHE A 114 -3.03 -9.51 -3.59
C PHE A 114 -4.49 -9.13 -3.33
N THR A 115 -5.39 -9.76 -4.08
CA THR A 115 -6.82 -9.72 -3.79
C THR A 115 -7.12 -10.22 -2.36
N PRO A 116 -8.06 -9.60 -1.63
CA PRO A 116 -8.45 -10.04 -0.28
C PRO A 116 -8.92 -11.50 -0.20
N ASP A 117 -9.45 -12.05 -1.30
CA ASP A 117 -9.86 -13.46 -1.37
C ASP A 117 -8.72 -14.42 -1.75
N GLY A 118 -7.52 -13.89 -2.02
CA GLY A 118 -6.30 -14.63 -2.30
C GLY A 118 -6.27 -15.31 -3.67
N LYS A 119 -7.23 -15.02 -4.56
CA LYS A 119 -7.36 -15.72 -5.85
C LYS A 119 -6.53 -15.12 -6.98
N GLY A 120 -5.87 -14.00 -6.73
CA GLY A 120 -5.01 -13.36 -7.72
C GLY A 120 -4.34 -12.09 -7.23
N VAL A 121 -3.59 -11.50 -8.14
CA VAL A 121 -2.79 -10.30 -7.92
C VAL A 121 -3.09 -9.31 -9.04
N TYR A 122 -3.46 -8.09 -8.66
CA TYR A 122 -3.41 -6.95 -9.56
C TYR A 122 -1.99 -6.39 -9.57
N PHE A 123 -1.53 -5.90 -10.72
CA PHE A 123 -0.20 -5.30 -10.87
C PHE A 123 -0.21 -4.38 -12.09
N ILE A 124 0.79 -3.53 -12.24
CA ILE A 124 0.92 -2.66 -13.40
C ILE A 124 1.99 -3.17 -14.35
N SER A 125 1.82 -2.94 -15.66
CA SER A 125 2.78 -3.40 -16.66
C SER A 125 2.79 -2.60 -17.95
N THR A 126 3.97 -2.47 -18.55
CA THR A 126 4.17 -1.94 -19.91
C THR A 126 4.03 -3.00 -21.01
N ARG A 127 3.59 -4.22 -20.67
CA ARG A 127 3.49 -5.31 -21.65
C ARG A 127 2.49 -5.02 -22.78
N PRO A 128 2.71 -5.54 -24.00
CA PRO A 128 1.80 -5.36 -25.12
C PRO A 128 0.40 -5.92 -24.84
N VAL A 129 -0.65 -5.15 -25.14
CA VAL A 129 -2.05 -5.65 -25.11
C VAL A 129 -2.36 -6.46 -26.37
N THR A 130 -1.88 -6.00 -27.54
CA THR A 130 -1.97 -6.71 -28.82
C THR A 130 -0.64 -6.67 -29.54
N GLY A 131 -0.31 -7.74 -30.27
CA GLY A 131 0.94 -7.81 -31.02
C GLY A 131 2.17 -7.91 -30.11
N LYS A 132 3.23 -7.15 -30.44
CA LYS A 132 4.53 -7.22 -29.74
C LYS A 132 5.10 -5.86 -29.31
N THR A 133 4.37 -4.77 -29.56
CA THR A 133 4.85 -3.42 -29.24
C THR A 133 4.68 -3.16 -27.75
N VAL A 134 5.80 -2.97 -27.05
CA VAL A 134 5.83 -2.60 -25.63
C VAL A 134 5.22 -1.22 -25.47
N ARG A 135 4.39 -1.04 -24.44
CA ARG A 135 3.78 0.23 -24.09
C ARG A 135 4.81 1.18 -23.50
N THR A 136 4.51 2.47 -23.57
CA THR A 136 5.30 3.53 -22.91
C THR A 136 4.74 3.90 -21.54
N ASP A 137 3.47 3.60 -21.35
CA ASP A 137 2.64 3.81 -20.18
C ASP A 137 2.32 2.48 -19.49
N PHE A 138 1.94 2.57 -18.21
CA PHE A 138 1.53 1.45 -17.38
C PHE A 138 0.01 1.25 -17.42
N ASP A 139 -0.40 0.05 -17.81
CA ASP A 139 -1.77 -0.42 -17.60
C ASP A 139 -1.85 -1.31 -16.36
N ILE A 140 -3.05 -1.45 -15.78
CA ILE A 140 -3.37 -2.45 -14.76
C ILE A 140 -3.69 -3.80 -15.41
N TRP A 141 -3.06 -4.84 -14.86
CA TRP A 141 -3.20 -6.24 -15.24
C TRP A 141 -3.59 -7.09 -14.02
N TYR A 142 -4.08 -8.29 -14.29
CA TYR A 142 -4.44 -9.28 -13.29
C TYR A 142 -3.79 -10.63 -13.61
N VAL A 143 -3.28 -11.33 -12.60
CA VAL A 143 -2.93 -12.75 -12.69
C VAL A 143 -3.72 -13.55 -11.67
N SER A 144 -4.26 -14.69 -12.08
CA SER A 144 -4.82 -15.65 -11.14
C SER A 144 -3.71 -16.27 -10.27
N TYR A 145 -4.05 -16.62 -9.03
CA TYR A 145 -3.18 -17.29 -8.10
C TYR A 145 -3.90 -18.49 -7.49
N GLN A 146 -3.38 -19.69 -7.76
CA GLN A 146 -3.95 -20.94 -7.28
C GLN A 146 -2.84 -21.96 -7.05
N ASN A 147 -2.92 -22.70 -5.94
CA ASN A 147 -1.94 -23.75 -5.60
C ASN A 147 -0.49 -23.24 -5.68
N GLU A 148 -0.24 -22.03 -5.14
CA GLU A 148 1.07 -21.34 -5.14
C GLU A 148 1.64 -20.95 -6.52
N THR A 149 0.83 -21.08 -7.58
CA THR A 149 1.20 -20.76 -8.97
C THR A 149 0.41 -19.57 -9.51
N PHE A 150 1.07 -18.76 -10.33
CA PHE A 150 0.41 -17.69 -11.09
C PHE A 150 -0.02 -18.19 -12.46
N GLY A 151 -1.21 -17.76 -12.90
CA GLY A 151 -1.69 -17.99 -14.26
C GLY A 151 -1.12 -17.00 -15.27
N GLU A 152 -1.75 -16.97 -16.44
CA GLU A 152 -1.39 -16.01 -17.49
C GLU A 152 -1.89 -14.60 -17.15
N PRO A 153 -1.07 -13.56 -17.37
CA PRO A 153 -1.45 -12.17 -17.20
C PRO A 153 -2.60 -11.73 -18.11
N GLN A 154 -3.60 -11.09 -17.52
CA GLN A 154 -4.80 -10.61 -18.19
C GLN A 154 -4.89 -9.09 -18.08
N HIS A 155 -4.98 -8.41 -19.23
CA HIS A 155 -5.19 -6.97 -19.29
C HIS A 155 -6.60 -6.64 -18.79
N LEU A 156 -6.74 -5.58 -17.98
CA LEU A 156 -8.08 -5.09 -17.61
C LEU A 156 -8.69 -4.25 -18.73
N ASP A 157 -10.03 -4.23 -18.77
CA ASP A 157 -10.82 -3.48 -19.75
C ASP A 157 -10.31 -2.03 -19.91
N ASN A 158 -10.35 -1.51 -21.13
CA ASN A 158 -10.03 -0.11 -21.48
C ASN A 158 -10.97 0.93 -20.84
N GLN A 159 -12.00 0.50 -20.11
CA GLN A 159 -12.73 1.39 -19.21
C GLN A 159 -11.96 1.69 -17.92
N ILE A 160 -11.06 0.81 -17.51
CA ILE A 160 -10.14 0.98 -16.38
C ILE A 160 -8.85 1.62 -16.86
N ASN A 161 -8.22 1.01 -17.86
CA ASN A 161 -6.97 1.46 -18.44
C ASN A 161 -7.20 2.56 -19.46
N SER A 162 -6.44 3.65 -19.37
CA SER A 162 -6.58 4.83 -20.20
C SER A 162 -5.38 5.00 -21.15
N SER A 163 -5.13 6.23 -21.62
CA SER A 163 -3.89 6.58 -22.34
C SER A 163 -2.79 7.11 -21.42
N ASN A 164 -3.06 7.19 -20.12
CA ASN A 164 -2.16 7.69 -19.09
C ASN A 164 -1.53 6.52 -18.33
N ASP A 165 -0.57 6.80 -17.44
CA ASP A 165 -0.13 5.80 -16.46
C ASP A 165 -1.24 5.52 -15.44
N GLU A 166 -1.67 4.26 -15.34
CA GLU A 166 -2.41 3.75 -14.18
C GLU A 166 -1.48 3.05 -13.21
N LEU A 167 -1.42 3.56 -11.97
CA LEU A 167 -0.45 3.13 -10.96
C LEU A 167 -1.14 2.59 -9.70
N TYR A 168 -0.41 1.73 -8.98
CA TYR A 168 -0.73 1.29 -7.62
C TYR A 168 -2.16 0.78 -7.40
N PRO A 169 -2.58 -0.31 -8.08
CA PRO A 169 -3.88 -0.90 -7.87
C PRO A 169 -4.01 -1.48 -6.45
N SER A 170 -5.11 -1.19 -5.77
CA SER A 170 -5.54 -1.88 -4.56
C SER A 170 -7.02 -2.20 -4.62
N VAL A 171 -7.45 -3.29 -3.98
CA VAL A 171 -8.83 -3.78 -4.09
C VAL A 171 -9.44 -4.12 -2.75
N SER A 172 -10.67 -3.67 -2.54
CA SER A 172 -11.47 -3.96 -1.34
C SER A 172 -12.09 -5.36 -1.37
N ALA A 173 -12.62 -5.85 -0.25
CA ALA A 173 -13.36 -7.11 -0.17
C ALA A 173 -14.65 -7.11 -1.01
N ARG A 174 -15.14 -5.93 -1.41
CA ARG A 174 -16.27 -5.79 -2.36
C ARG A 174 -15.85 -5.92 -3.82
N GLY A 175 -14.55 -6.00 -4.09
CA GLY A 175 -13.98 -5.99 -5.43
C GLY A 175 -13.80 -4.60 -6.03
N ASN A 176 -14.14 -3.51 -5.33
CA ASN A 176 -13.87 -2.15 -5.83
C ASN A 176 -12.36 -1.94 -5.94
N LEU A 177 -11.90 -1.53 -7.11
CA LEU A 177 -10.51 -1.25 -7.44
C LEU A 177 -10.22 0.23 -7.24
N TYR A 178 -9.13 0.53 -6.55
CA TYR A 178 -8.59 1.87 -6.30
C TYR A 178 -7.22 1.93 -6.95
N PHE A 179 -6.90 3.04 -7.60
CA PHE A 179 -5.63 3.23 -8.32
C PHE A 179 -5.38 4.71 -8.54
N ALA A 180 -4.17 5.10 -8.96
CA ALA A 180 -3.87 6.46 -9.37
C ALA A 180 -3.82 6.56 -10.90
N THR A 181 -4.21 7.70 -11.47
CA THR A 181 -4.02 8.00 -12.90
C THR A 181 -3.51 9.43 -13.07
N GLU A 182 -2.77 9.69 -14.15
CA GLU A 182 -2.23 11.02 -14.41
C GLU A 182 -3.35 12.05 -14.61
N ASN A 183 -3.14 13.24 -14.05
CA ASN A 183 -3.98 14.42 -14.22
C ASN A 183 -3.08 15.60 -14.60
N GLU A 184 -3.41 16.27 -15.71
CA GLU A 184 -2.61 17.38 -16.25
C GLU A 184 -2.40 18.55 -15.26
N ASN A 185 -3.34 18.76 -14.33
CA ASN A 185 -3.31 19.88 -13.40
C ASN A 185 -2.67 19.51 -12.05
N THR A 186 -2.86 18.28 -11.59
CA THR A 186 -2.48 17.83 -10.23
C THR A 186 -1.35 16.81 -10.22
N GLY A 187 -0.90 16.33 -11.39
CA GLY A 187 0.08 15.25 -11.51
C GLY A 187 -0.60 13.89 -11.54
N TYR A 188 -1.12 13.45 -10.39
CA TYR A 188 -1.90 12.21 -10.23
C TYR A 188 -3.09 12.45 -9.30
N ASP A 189 -4.18 11.76 -9.60
CA ASP A 189 -5.36 11.68 -8.74
C ASP A 189 -5.72 10.22 -8.43
N LEU A 190 -6.31 9.99 -7.26
CA LEU A 190 -6.84 8.69 -6.88
C LEU A 190 -8.22 8.45 -7.48
N MET A 191 -8.39 7.28 -8.07
CA MET A 191 -9.58 6.81 -8.77
C MET A 191 -10.17 5.59 -8.06
N ILE A 192 -11.48 5.39 -8.22
CA ILE A 192 -12.20 4.18 -7.83
C ILE A 192 -13.02 3.65 -9.01
N ALA A 193 -12.82 2.39 -9.35
CA ALA A 193 -13.69 1.62 -10.22
C ALA A 193 -14.54 0.66 -9.37
N ARG A 194 -15.85 0.90 -9.33
CA ARG A 194 -16.77 0.05 -8.55
C ARG A 194 -16.99 -1.28 -9.26
N TYR A 195 -16.97 -2.38 -8.51
CA TYR A 195 -17.28 -3.71 -9.06
C TYR A 195 -18.73 -4.07 -8.76
N GLU A 196 -19.54 -4.17 -9.82
CA GLU A 196 -20.98 -4.35 -9.71
C GLU A 196 -21.47 -5.30 -10.79
N ASN A 197 -22.28 -6.30 -10.41
CA ASN A 197 -22.86 -7.28 -11.34
C ASN A 197 -21.81 -7.97 -12.24
N GLY A 198 -20.65 -8.31 -11.66
CA GLY A 198 -19.60 -9.08 -12.33
C GLY A 198 -18.64 -8.25 -13.20
N GLN A 199 -18.75 -6.93 -13.20
CA GLN A 199 -17.94 -6.04 -14.04
C GLN A 199 -17.55 -4.76 -13.30
N PHE A 200 -16.44 -4.15 -13.71
CA PHE A 200 -16.09 -2.82 -13.25
C PHE A 200 -16.96 -1.76 -13.93
N ARG A 201 -17.28 -0.71 -13.17
CA ARG A 201 -17.84 0.54 -13.66
C ARG A 201 -16.75 1.49 -14.08
N LYS A 202 -17.09 2.48 -14.91
CA LYS A 202 -16.20 3.57 -15.27
C LYS A 202 -15.62 4.22 -14.00
N PRO A 203 -14.29 4.38 -13.91
CA PRO A 203 -13.64 5.01 -12.77
C PRO A 203 -14.11 6.44 -12.54
N THR A 204 -14.18 6.84 -11.28
CA THR A 204 -14.38 8.23 -10.84
C THR A 204 -13.33 8.58 -9.80
N GLY A 205 -13.06 9.86 -9.58
CA GLY A 205 -12.21 10.29 -8.45
C GLY A 205 -12.76 9.76 -7.12
N VAL A 206 -11.86 9.41 -6.18
CA VAL A 206 -12.26 8.81 -4.89
C VAL A 206 -13.11 9.79 -4.06
N SER A 207 -12.68 11.05 -3.95
CA SER A 207 -13.37 12.14 -3.24
C SER A 207 -12.59 13.44 -3.37
N ASP A 208 -13.28 14.58 -3.45
CA ASP A 208 -12.67 15.92 -3.36
C ASP A 208 -12.06 16.23 -1.97
N SER A 209 -12.33 15.37 -0.97
CA SER A 209 -11.67 15.45 0.35
C SER A 209 -10.33 14.71 0.40
N ILE A 210 -10.00 13.96 -0.65
CA ILE A 210 -8.76 13.19 -0.79
C ILE A 210 -7.94 13.76 -1.94
N ASN A 211 -8.53 13.88 -3.15
CA ASN A 211 -7.89 14.51 -4.30
C ASN A 211 -8.01 16.03 -4.15
N THR A 212 -6.86 16.68 -4.07
CA THR A 212 -6.73 18.11 -3.82
C THR A 212 -6.19 18.83 -5.07
N ASP A 213 -5.68 20.04 -4.92
CA ASP A 213 -4.92 20.73 -5.98
C ASP A 213 -3.43 20.29 -6.00
N LYS A 214 -3.13 19.15 -5.37
CA LYS A 214 -1.80 18.54 -5.21
C LYS A 214 -1.81 17.13 -5.78
N THR A 215 -0.65 16.46 -5.74
CA THR A 215 -0.47 15.13 -6.32
C THR A 215 -0.80 14.07 -5.28
N GLU A 216 -1.82 13.26 -5.52
CA GLU A 216 -2.23 12.13 -4.68
C GLU A 216 -2.14 10.81 -5.46
N PHE A 217 -1.39 9.85 -4.92
CA PHE A 217 -1.12 8.57 -5.57
C PHE A 217 -0.82 7.47 -4.54
N ASP A 218 -0.57 6.26 -5.00
CA ASP A 218 -0.25 5.08 -4.19
C ASP A 218 -1.22 4.85 -3.02
N ALA A 219 -2.41 4.32 -3.32
CA ALA A 219 -3.44 4.11 -2.32
C ALA A 219 -3.54 2.65 -1.88
N PHE A 220 -3.49 2.43 -0.56
CA PHE A 220 -4.03 1.25 0.09
C PHE A 220 -5.46 1.51 0.55
N ILE A 221 -6.41 0.70 0.08
CA ILE A 221 -7.77 0.64 0.61
C ILE A 221 -7.92 -0.50 1.63
N ALA A 222 -8.47 -0.20 2.81
CA ALA A 222 -8.84 -1.25 3.77
C ALA A 222 -9.87 -2.22 3.13
N PRO A 223 -9.81 -3.54 3.42
CA PRO A 223 -10.73 -4.50 2.80
C PRO A 223 -12.22 -4.15 3.00
N ASP A 224 -12.59 -3.56 4.13
CA ASP A 224 -13.95 -3.12 4.43
C ASP A 224 -14.27 -1.69 3.96
N GLU A 225 -13.32 -1.03 3.28
CA GLU A 225 -13.35 0.37 2.84
C GLU A 225 -13.54 1.37 4.00
N SER A 226 -13.15 1.02 5.23
CA SER A 226 -13.30 1.90 6.41
C SER A 226 -12.28 3.04 6.44
N TYR A 227 -11.09 2.83 5.85
CA TYR A 227 -10.05 3.84 5.70
C TYR A 227 -9.26 3.61 4.41
N ILE A 228 -8.60 4.66 3.95
CA ILE A 228 -7.65 4.67 2.83
C ILE A 228 -6.38 5.35 3.29
N ILE A 229 -5.22 4.74 3.03
CA ILE A 229 -3.89 5.33 3.26
C ILE A 229 -3.30 5.60 1.88
N TYR A 230 -2.74 6.79 1.68
CA TYR A 230 -2.23 7.20 0.38
C TYR A 230 -1.05 8.15 0.50
N THR A 231 -0.33 8.36 -0.59
CA THR A 231 0.77 9.32 -0.67
C THR A 231 0.26 10.65 -1.21
N SER A 232 0.67 11.76 -0.59
CA SER A 232 0.44 13.11 -1.10
C SER A 232 1.75 13.90 -1.19
N MET A 233 1.96 14.60 -2.30
CA MET A 233 3.08 15.53 -2.50
C MET A 233 2.58 16.98 -2.48
N GLY A 234 3.06 17.78 -1.53
CA GLY A 234 2.69 19.20 -1.42
C GLY A 234 1.43 19.47 -0.59
N GLY A 235 0.91 18.47 0.13
CA GLY A 235 -0.10 18.68 1.18
C GLY A 235 0.35 19.69 2.24
N LYS A 236 -0.60 20.38 2.89
CA LYS A 236 -0.30 21.50 3.81
C LYS A 236 0.61 21.11 4.98
N ASP A 237 0.47 19.89 5.47
CA ASP A 237 1.22 19.35 6.61
C ASP A 237 2.30 18.34 6.14
N ASN A 238 2.73 18.44 4.87
CA ASN A 238 3.76 17.59 4.28
C ASN A 238 5.14 17.96 4.85
N ILE A 239 5.91 16.94 5.22
CA ILE A 239 7.24 17.04 5.83
C ILE A 239 8.33 16.83 4.78
N GLY A 240 8.15 15.85 3.90
CA GLY A 240 9.13 15.44 2.91
C GLY A 240 8.78 15.80 1.47
N SER A 241 9.37 15.07 0.53
CA SER A 241 9.03 15.21 -0.89
C SER A 241 7.73 14.48 -1.26
N GLY A 242 7.27 13.56 -0.40
CA GLY A 242 5.95 12.95 -0.42
C GLY A 242 5.72 12.20 0.90
N ASP A 243 4.49 12.28 1.40
CA ASP A 243 4.13 11.88 2.76
C ASP A 243 2.93 10.94 2.73
N LEU A 244 2.83 10.03 3.69
CA LEU A 244 1.65 9.20 3.87
C LEU A 244 0.55 9.95 4.64
N TYR A 245 -0.66 9.90 4.09
CA TYR A 245 -1.90 10.45 4.62
C TYR A 245 -2.92 9.35 4.81
N ILE A 246 -3.89 9.58 5.70
CA ILE A 246 -5.03 8.69 5.92
C ILE A 246 -6.35 9.47 5.84
N SER A 247 -7.36 8.85 5.25
CA SER A 247 -8.75 9.31 5.29
C SER A 247 -9.67 8.18 5.76
N PHE A 248 -10.68 8.52 6.54
CA PHE A 248 -11.67 7.58 7.08
C PHE A 248 -13.00 7.72 6.38
N ARG A 249 -13.68 6.60 6.18
CA ARG A 249 -15.02 6.59 5.62
C ARG A 249 -16.07 6.81 6.71
N LYS A 250 -16.94 7.80 6.52
CA LYS A 250 -18.08 8.09 7.38
C LYS A 250 -19.37 7.99 6.57
N GLY A 251 -19.99 6.81 6.60
CA GLY A 251 -21.13 6.51 5.74
C GLY A 251 -20.76 6.58 4.26
N ASN A 252 -21.29 7.59 3.55
CA ASN A 252 -21.10 7.74 2.11
C ASN A 252 -19.99 8.72 1.71
N TYR A 253 -19.30 9.33 2.67
CA TYR A 253 -18.22 10.29 2.37
C TYR A 253 -16.91 9.89 3.04
N TRP A 254 -15.81 10.37 2.46
CA TRP A 254 -14.45 10.30 3.00
C TRP A 254 -14.16 11.57 3.80
N THR A 255 -13.50 11.45 4.94
CA THR A 255 -13.00 12.64 5.66
C THR A 255 -11.89 13.33 4.86
N THR A 256 -11.58 14.57 5.20
CA THR A 256 -10.34 15.20 4.72
C THR A 256 -9.15 14.36 5.14
N GLY A 257 -8.19 14.16 4.22
CA GLY A 257 -6.95 13.47 4.50
C GLY A 257 -6.15 14.13 5.62
N LYS A 258 -5.57 13.31 6.49
CA LYS A 258 -4.69 13.74 7.58
C LYS A 258 -3.31 13.09 7.42
N SER A 259 -2.24 13.88 7.52
CA SER A 259 -0.87 13.36 7.54
C SER A 259 -0.68 12.37 8.70
N LEU A 260 0.02 11.27 8.45
CA LEU A 260 0.42 10.31 9.50
C LEU A 260 1.53 10.85 10.42
N GLY A 261 2.02 12.06 10.14
CA GLY A 261 2.90 12.82 11.03
C GLY A 261 4.36 12.38 11.01
N ASN A 262 5.22 13.15 11.67
CA ASN A 262 6.69 13.03 11.61
C ASN A 262 7.28 11.84 12.37
N LYS A 263 6.47 11.07 13.10
CA LYS A 263 6.90 9.79 13.65
C LYS A 263 6.98 8.73 12.56
N LEU A 264 6.06 8.79 11.59
CA LEU A 264 6.05 7.92 10.44
C LEU A 264 6.80 8.58 9.28
N ASN A 265 6.31 9.71 8.79
CA ASN A 265 6.86 10.40 7.62
C ASN A 265 8.25 10.99 7.93
N SER A 266 9.10 10.97 6.93
CA SER A 266 10.47 11.49 6.93
C SER A 266 10.54 12.79 6.13
N VAL A 267 11.74 13.36 6.04
CA VAL A 267 12.00 14.51 5.16
C VAL A 267 12.22 14.10 3.69
N HIS A 268 12.15 12.80 3.38
CA HIS A 268 12.33 12.24 2.05
C HIS A 268 10.98 11.86 1.43
N MET A 269 10.97 10.96 0.46
CA MET A 269 9.74 10.40 -0.10
C MET A 269 9.33 9.18 0.72
N ASP A 270 8.13 9.18 1.27
CA ASP A 270 7.45 8.05 1.89
C ASP A 270 6.19 7.73 1.10
N GLN A 271 6.14 6.53 0.53
CA GLN A 271 5.14 6.15 -0.47
C GLN A 271 4.81 4.66 -0.44
N CYS A 272 3.97 4.19 -1.37
CA CYS A 272 3.59 2.79 -1.49
C CYS A 272 3.08 2.14 -0.19
N PRO A 273 2.03 2.67 0.48
CA PRO A 273 1.49 2.08 1.70
C PRO A 273 0.84 0.72 1.42
N MET A 274 0.96 -0.20 2.38
CA MET A 274 0.25 -1.48 2.42
C MET A 274 0.03 -1.92 3.86
N VAL A 275 -1.19 -2.32 4.23
CA VAL A 275 -1.45 -2.88 5.57
C VAL A 275 -1.41 -4.40 5.53
N SER A 276 -0.83 -5.01 6.55
CA SER A 276 -0.78 -6.46 6.69
C SER A 276 -2.17 -7.11 6.65
N PRO A 277 -2.30 -8.38 6.22
CA PRO A 277 -3.59 -9.06 6.15
C PRO A 277 -4.33 -9.17 7.50
N ASP A 278 -3.59 -9.13 8.61
CA ASP A 278 -4.15 -9.13 9.97
C ASP A 278 -4.45 -7.72 10.52
N GLY A 279 -4.24 -6.68 9.72
CA GLY A 279 -4.56 -5.29 10.04
C GLY A 279 -3.59 -4.61 11.01
N LYS A 280 -2.52 -5.28 11.44
CA LYS A 280 -1.67 -4.79 12.54
C LYS A 280 -0.51 -3.90 12.12
N PHE A 281 0.04 -4.12 10.94
CA PHE A 281 1.29 -3.48 10.53
C PHE A 281 1.09 -2.72 9.23
N LEU A 282 1.65 -1.52 9.16
CA LEU A 282 1.78 -0.77 7.92
C LEU A 282 3.18 -0.98 7.36
N PHE A 283 3.23 -1.36 6.09
CA PHE A 283 4.40 -1.42 5.24
C PHE A 283 4.38 -0.24 4.29
N PHE A 284 5.55 0.30 3.98
CA PHE A 284 5.67 1.40 3.04
C PHE A 284 7.10 1.50 2.52
N THR A 285 7.29 2.11 1.35
CA THR A 285 8.60 2.42 0.82
C THR A 285 9.05 3.78 1.30
N SER A 286 10.29 3.88 1.78
CA SER A 286 10.90 5.15 2.18
C SER A 286 12.27 5.33 1.57
N PHE A 287 12.55 6.57 1.17
CA PHE A 287 13.88 7.04 0.73
C PHE A 287 14.69 7.62 1.88
N ARG A 288 14.23 7.48 3.12
CA ARG A 288 15.01 7.87 4.28
C ARG A 288 16.32 7.09 4.31
N ASP A 289 17.40 7.80 4.57
CA ASP A 289 18.73 7.23 4.63
C ASP A 289 19.36 7.45 6.00
N SER A 290 20.49 6.78 6.23
CA SER A 290 21.35 7.00 7.39
C SER A 290 22.73 7.50 6.96
N GLN A 291 22.80 8.17 5.82
CA GLN A 291 24.06 8.65 5.28
C GLN A 291 24.56 9.78 6.17
N PRO A 292 25.82 9.72 6.66
CA PRO A 292 26.30 10.76 7.54
C PRO A 292 26.47 12.11 6.83
N TYR A 293 26.47 12.15 5.47
CA TYR A 293 26.70 13.25 4.52
C TYR A 293 27.93 14.17 4.78
N HIS A 294 28.49 14.09 5.98
CA HIS A 294 29.54 14.88 6.57
C HIS A 294 30.36 13.95 7.48
N PHE A 295 31.38 13.31 6.90
CA PHE A 295 32.31 12.51 7.68
C PHE A 295 33.31 13.42 8.41
N LYS A 296 33.57 13.17 9.70
CA LYS A 296 34.55 13.95 10.50
C LYS A 296 35.98 13.86 9.96
N LYS A 297 36.28 12.81 9.20
CA LYS A 297 37.57 12.54 8.53
C LYS A 297 37.28 11.82 7.21
N PRO A 298 38.18 11.86 6.22
CA PRO A 298 38.04 11.05 5.01
C PRO A 298 37.80 9.57 5.35
N VAL A 299 36.75 8.99 4.77
CA VAL A 299 36.40 7.57 4.94
C VAL A 299 37.25 6.71 4.00
N SER A 300 37.59 5.48 4.41
CA SER A 300 38.29 4.55 3.51
C SER A 300 37.36 4.04 2.41
N THR A 301 37.92 3.64 1.26
CA THR A 301 37.15 3.05 0.16
C THR A 301 36.29 1.88 0.64
N THR A 302 36.85 0.96 1.43
CA THR A 302 36.12 -0.21 1.96
C THR A 302 34.95 0.19 2.85
N ALA A 303 35.13 1.20 3.71
CA ALA A 303 34.05 1.66 4.58
C ALA A 303 32.96 2.38 3.79
N TYR A 304 33.32 3.14 2.75
CA TYR A 304 32.34 3.81 1.89
C TYR A 304 31.55 2.82 1.04
N LEU A 305 32.20 1.86 0.37
CA LEU A 305 31.51 0.83 -0.41
C LEU A 305 30.55 0.00 0.45
N LYS A 306 30.93 -0.32 1.70
CA LYS A 306 30.03 -0.99 2.64
C LYS A 306 28.73 -0.21 2.91
N ILE A 307 28.79 1.12 2.89
CA ILE A 307 27.61 1.97 3.07
C ILE A 307 26.72 1.92 1.81
N LEU A 308 27.33 1.90 0.62
CA LEU A 308 26.59 1.76 -0.63
C LEU A 308 25.96 0.37 -0.78
N ASP A 309 26.65 -0.67 -0.30
CA ASP A 309 26.22 -2.07 -0.32
C ASP A 309 25.32 -2.44 0.88
N SER A 310 24.64 -1.46 1.49
CA SER A 310 23.70 -1.67 2.59
C SER A 310 22.36 -0.96 2.37
N PRO A 311 21.28 -1.37 3.04
CA PRO A 311 20.08 -0.54 3.16
C PRO A 311 20.40 0.86 3.69
N LEU A 312 19.49 1.80 3.50
CA LEU A 312 19.63 3.22 3.89
C LEU A 312 20.77 3.92 3.15
N ASN A 313 21.07 3.48 1.93
CA ASN A 313 22.06 4.07 1.03
C ASN A 313 21.51 5.24 0.17
N GLY A 314 20.26 5.65 0.41
CA GLY A 314 19.57 6.68 -0.36
C GLY A 314 18.65 6.13 -1.47
N LEU A 315 18.66 4.81 -1.70
CA LEU A 315 17.63 4.13 -2.48
C LEU A 315 16.44 3.76 -1.59
N GLY A 316 15.32 3.43 -2.23
CA GLY A 316 14.11 3.01 -1.56
C GLY A 316 14.32 1.69 -0.84
N ASN A 317 13.87 1.63 0.40
CA ASN A 317 13.76 0.39 1.17
C ASN A 317 12.34 0.25 1.71
N ILE A 318 11.93 -0.99 2.03
CA ILE A 318 10.63 -1.26 2.63
C ILE A 318 10.75 -1.14 4.14
N PHE A 319 9.88 -0.32 4.72
CA PHE A 319 9.74 -0.12 6.15
C PHE A 319 8.46 -0.77 6.65
N TRP A 320 8.43 -1.04 7.94
CA TRP A 320 7.22 -1.49 8.64
C TRP A 320 7.13 -0.90 10.04
N VAL A 321 5.89 -0.73 10.52
CA VAL A 321 5.55 -0.13 11.81
C VAL A 321 4.21 -0.66 12.32
N ASP A 322 3.99 -0.62 13.63
CA ASP A 322 2.69 -0.93 14.24
C ASP A 322 1.66 0.14 13.85
N LEU A 323 0.58 -0.27 13.20
CA LEU A 323 -0.42 0.63 12.65
C LEU A 323 -1.32 1.25 13.74
N HIS A 324 -1.71 0.46 14.74
CA HIS A 324 -2.64 0.90 15.78
C HIS A 324 -2.03 2.01 16.63
N ASN A 325 -0.75 1.89 16.98
CA ASN A 325 -0.04 2.95 17.69
C ASN A 325 0.07 4.26 16.88
N ILE A 326 -0.15 4.24 15.57
CA ILE A 326 -0.15 5.44 14.74
C ILE A 326 -1.57 6.00 14.63
N ILE A 327 -2.53 5.17 14.20
CA ILE A 327 -3.90 5.61 13.96
C ILE A 327 -4.62 6.04 15.24
N ASP A 328 -4.43 5.33 16.36
CA ASP A 328 -5.13 5.61 17.62
C ASP A 328 -4.69 6.94 18.26
N ASN A 329 -3.58 7.52 17.79
CA ASN A 329 -3.05 8.81 18.24
C ASN A 329 -3.39 9.98 17.30
N LEU A 330 -4.22 9.75 16.27
CA LEU A 330 -4.71 10.79 15.34
C LEU A 330 -6.03 11.42 15.82
#